data_AF-A0A8K0UXI8-F1
#
_entry.id   AF-A0A8K0UXI8-F1
#
_cell.length_a   1.000
_cell.length_b   1.000
_cell.length_c   1.000
_cell.angle_alpha   90.00
_cell.angle_beta   90.00
_cell.angle_gamma   90.00
#
_symmetry.space_group_name_H-M   'P 1'
#
loop_
_entity.id
_entity.type
_entity.pdbx_description
1 polymer ?
#
loop_
_entity_poly.entity_id
_entity_poly.type
_entity_poly.pdbx_seq_one_letter_code
_entity_poly.pdbx_strand_id
1 'polypeptide(L)'
;MISQPAATVERRGKWTKLPPPPQYGGAMATIFPRPSPSLPPFKTLLIQGPYHPSAPLHLCLSHSTLSPTNSALVISPSRSKLQAALKESNEGWLYDHGGDGTTCSSSTRVQLLYPPTASHLALVLTSLHEANVAGKSAYIPKVTFDVAPTLVVLCELSSYVTDDSASTVSSYLTLVTQALTSAATLSTNS
;
A
#
# COMPACT_ATOMS: atom_id res chain seq x y z
N MET A 1 -61.72 -42.77 15.94
CA MET A 1 -61.33 -42.71 17.37
C MET A 1 -60.04 -43.48 17.54
N ILE A 2 -59.15 -43.00 18.43
CA ILE A 2 -57.78 -43.51 18.76
C ILE A 2 -56.72 -43.00 17.76
N SER A 3 -56.11 -41.82 17.85
CA SER A 3 -55.44 -41.07 18.93
C SER A 3 -54.24 -41.80 19.56
N GLN A 4 -53.03 -41.42 19.15
CA GLN A 4 -51.77 -41.72 19.85
C GLN A 4 -50.91 -40.45 19.99
N PRO A 5 -50.24 -40.24 21.14
CA PRO A 5 -49.64 -38.96 21.51
C PRO A 5 -48.17 -38.80 21.11
N ALA A 6 -47.79 -37.53 20.88
CA ALA A 6 -46.44 -37.07 20.64
C ALA A 6 -45.60 -37.05 21.92
N ALA A 7 -44.39 -37.62 21.87
CA ALA A 7 -43.42 -37.56 22.95
C ALA A 7 -42.48 -36.36 22.76
N THR A 8 -42.65 -35.35 23.61
CA THR A 8 -41.76 -34.19 23.73
C THR A 8 -40.63 -34.52 24.71
N VAL A 9 -39.40 -34.59 24.22
CA VAL A 9 -38.19 -34.79 25.02
C VAL A 9 -37.55 -33.44 25.32
N GLU A 10 -37.79 -32.92 26.53
CA GLU A 10 -37.14 -31.70 27.06
C GLU A 10 -35.79 -32.08 27.69
N ARG A 11 -34.67 -31.79 27.03
CA ARG A 11 -33.32 -31.89 27.63
C ARG A 11 -32.88 -30.51 28.13
N ARG A 12 -33.13 -30.22 29.41
CA ARG A 12 -32.47 -29.10 30.12
C ARG A 12 -31.04 -29.49 30.50
N GLY A 13 -30.09 -29.15 29.64
CA GLY A 13 -28.67 -29.19 29.96
C GLY A 13 -28.30 -28.08 30.94
N LYS A 14 -27.89 -28.45 32.15
CA LYS A 14 -27.24 -27.55 33.12
C LYS A 14 -25.88 -27.14 32.56
N TRP A 15 -25.72 -25.85 32.25
CA TRP A 15 -24.43 -25.26 31.89
C TRP A 15 -23.56 -25.12 33.15
N THR A 16 -22.71 -26.11 33.41
CA THR A 16 -21.63 -25.96 34.38
C THR A 16 -20.59 -25.01 33.80
N LYS A 17 -20.28 -23.93 34.51
CA LYS A 17 -19.22 -22.97 34.16
C LYS A 17 -17.93 -23.74 33.89
N LEU A 18 -17.44 -23.64 32.66
CA LEU A 18 -16.13 -24.16 32.27
C LEU A 18 -15.05 -23.40 33.06
N PRO A 19 -14.00 -24.09 33.53
CA PRO A 19 -12.84 -23.42 34.12
C PRO A 19 -12.21 -22.47 33.10
N PRO A 20 -11.65 -21.33 33.54
CA PRO A 20 -10.95 -20.41 32.65
C PRO A 20 -9.82 -21.18 31.95
N PRO A 21 -9.63 -20.96 30.64
CA PRO A 21 -8.57 -21.65 29.92
C PRO A 21 -7.22 -21.30 30.57
N PRO A 22 -6.32 -22.28 30.71
CA PRO A 22 -4.97 -22.04 31.20
C PRO A 22 -4.33 -20.93 30.36
N GLN A 23 -3.80 -19.90 31.03
CA GLN A 23 -2.99 -18.86 30.40
C GLN A 23 -1.65 -19.47 30.01
N TYR A 24 -1.67 -20.29 28.96
CA TYR A 24 -0.48 -20.63 28.23
C TYR A 24 -0.04 -19.35 27.52
N GLY A 25 1.10 -18.80 27.93
CA GLY A 25 1.94 -17.92 27.11
C GLY A 25 2.46 -18.69 25.90
N GLY A 26 1.53 -19.21 25.09
CA GLY A 26 1.80 -19.85 23.83
C GLY A 26 2.08 -18.74 22.83
N ALA A 27 3.36 -18.58 22.48
CA ALA A 27 3.69 -18.03 21.19
C ALA A 27 2.91 -18.87 20.16
N MET A 28 1.86 -18.28 19.56
CA MET A 28 1.22 -18.84 18.39
C MET A 28 2.35 -19.15 17.41
N ALA A 29 2.57 -20.42 17.11
CA ALA A 29 3.48 -20.84 16.07
C ALA A 29 2.85 -20.37 14.75
N THR A 30 3.06 -19.09 14.44
CA THR A 30 2.75 -18.53 13.14
C THR A 30 3.67 -19.25 12.17
N ILE A 31 3.08 -20.03 11.28
CA ILE A 31 3.75 -20.64 10.12
C ILE A 31 4.27 -19.55 9.17
N PHE A 32 3.83 -18.31 9.38
CA PHE A 32 4.31 -17.15 8.65
C PHE A 32 5.63 -16.65 9.24
N PRO A 33 6.63 -16.32 8.40
CA PRO A 33 7.91 -15.82 8.85
C PRO A 33 7.74 -14.59 9.75
N ARG A 34 8.68 -14.41 10.68
CA ARG A 34 8.68 -13.26 11.59
C ARG A 34 8.57 -11.97 10.77
N PRO A 35 7.79 -10.98 11.24
CA PRO A 35 7.61 -9.72 10.53
C PRO A 35 8.98 -9.14 10.20
N SER A 36 9.17 -8.80 8.92
CA SER A 36 10.33 -8.06 8.43
C SER A 36 10.59 -6.85 9.34
N PRO A 37 11.85 -6.43 9.52
CA PRO A 37 12.16 -5.25 10.33
C PRO A 37 11.28 -4.08 9.90
N SER A 38 10.43 -3.60 10.80
CA SER A 38 9.56 -2.46 10.54
C SER A 38 10.39 -1.18 10.58
N LEU A 39 10.22 -0.32 9.58
CA LEU A 39 10.81 1.00 9.63
C LEU A 39 10.26 1.80 10.82
N PRO A 40 11.07 2.67 11.46
CA PRO A 40 10.54 3.60 12.44
C PRO A 40 9.47 4.51 11.80
N PRO A 41 8.51 5.04 12.57
CA PRO A 41 7.50 5.95 12.01
C PRO A 41 8.15 7.15 11.31
N PHE A 42 7.71 7.45 10.08
CA PHE A 42 8.18 8.59 9.30
C PHE A 42 7.02 9.34 8.67
N LYS A 43 7.16 10.67 8.53
CA LYS A 43 6.26 11.49 7.71
C LYS A 43 6.79 11.66 6.29
N THR A 44 8.11 11.84 6.17
CA THR A 44 8.85 11.91 4.92
C THR A 44 10.12 11.11 5.06
N LEU A 45 10.47 10.34 4.03
CA LEU A 45 11.69 9.52 4.00
C LEU A 45 12.39 9.76 2.67
N LEU A 46 13.63 10.24 2.73
CA LEU A 46 14.50 10.35 1.57
C LEU A 46 15.54 9.24 1.63
N ILE A 47 15.54 8.37 0.62
CA ILE A 47 16.54 7.32 0.46
C ILE A 47 17.50 7.77 -0.63
N GLN A 48 18.79 7.83 -0.31
CA GLN A 48 19.84 8.18 -1.25
C GLN A 48 20.78 6.98 -1.44
N GLY A 49 21.17 6.74 -2.69
CA GLY A 49 22.11 5.69 -3.07
C GLY A 49 21.42 4.45 -3.66
N PRO A 50 22.21 3.39 -3.93
CA PRO A 50 21.67 2.13 -4.41
C PRO A 50 20.71 1.54 -3.39
N TYR A 51 19.49 1.23 -3.81
CA TYR A 51 18.51 0.51 -3.02
C TYR A 51 18.04 -0.71 -3.80
N HIS A 52 17.53 -1.71 -3.08
CA HIS A 52 17.04 -2.92 -3.71
C HIS A 52 15.79 -2.61 -4.57
N PRO A 53 15.66 -3.09 -5.83
CA PRO A 53 14.55 -2.72 -6.71
C PRO A 53 13.15 -2.98 -6.17
N SER A 54 12.99 -3.97 -5.30
CA SER A 54 11.72 -4.31 -4.64
C SER A 54 11.44 -3.50 -3.38
N ALA A 55 12.42 -2.78 -2.83
CA ALA A 55 12.26 -2.07 -1.56
C ALA A 55 11.06 -1.11 -1.54
N PRO A 56 10.78 -0.32 -2.61
CA PRO A 56 9.56 0.47 -2.70
C PRO A 56 8.27 -0.35 -2.58
N LEU A 57 8.22 -1.53 -3.21
CA LEU A 57 7.05 -2.40 -3.15
C LEU A 57 6.87 -3.03 -1.78
N HIS A 58 7.95 -3.51 -1.16
CA HIS A 58 7.92 -4.02 0.22
C HIS A 58 7.43 -2.96 1.20
N LEU A 59 7.89 -1.72 1.03
CA LEU A 59 7.44 -0.60 1.84
C LEU A 59 5.93 -0.38 1.69
N CYS A 60 5.42 -0.34 0.46
CA CYS A 60 4.00 -0.15 0.18
C CYS A 60 3.15 -1.32 0.70
N LEU A 61 3.58 -2.56 0.50
CA LEU A 61 2.86 -3.75 0.98
C LEU A 61 2.85 -3.81 2.51
N SER A 62 3.99 -3.53 3.15
CA SER A 62 4.08 -3.48 4.62
C SER A 62 3.15 -2.41 5.17
N HIS A 63 3.20 -1.19 4.63
CA HIS A 63 2.33 -0.07 5.02
C HIS A 63 0.84 -0.39 4.86
N SER A 64 0.48 -1.01 3.73
CA SER A 64 -0.91 -1.39 3.42
C SER A 64 -1.41 -2.55 4.28
N THR A 65 -0.50 -3.36 4.84
CA THR A 65 -0.87 -4.50 5.72
C THR A 65 -1.13 -4.04 7.15
N LEU A 66 -0.59 -2.89 7.58
CA LEU A 66 -0.79 -2.34 8.93
C LEU A 66 -2.25 -1.94 9.19
N SER A 67 -2.95 -1.41 8.19
CA SER A 67 -4.36 -1.04 8.29
C SER A 67 -5.08 -1.29 6.96
N PRO A 68 -6.32 -1.81 6.97
CA PRO A 68 -7.11 -1.98 5.75
C PRO A 68 -7.46 -0.66 5.06
N THR A 69 -7.40 0.47 5.78
CA THR A 69 -7.62 1.81 5.23
C THR A 69 -6.39 2.40 4.56
N ASN A 70 -5.21 1.81 4.77
CA ASN A 70 -3.98 2.31 4.18
C ASN A 70 -3.91 1.93 2.71
N SER A 71 -3.59 2.93 1.90
CA SER A 71 -3.31 2.79 0.47
C SER A 71 -1.99 3.49 0.16
N ALA A 72 -1.31 3.01 -0.87
CA ALA A 72 -0.03 3.53 -1.28
C ALA A 72 -0.01 3.86 -2.78
N LEU A 73 0.68 4.94 -3.13
CA LEU A 73 0.89 5.36 -4.50
C LEU A 73 2.39 5.31 -4.82
N VAL A 74 2.77 4.52 -5.82
CA VAL A 74 4.13 4.45 -6.33
C VAL A 74 4.18 5.15 -7.68
N ILE A 75 5.10 6.10 -7.82
CA ILE A 75 5.35 6.80 -9.07
C ILE A 75 6.77 6.46 -9.53
N SER A 76 6.90 5.92 -10.74
CA SER A 76 8.17 5.50 -11.34
C SER A 76 8.29 5.99 -12.78
N PRO A 77 9.48 6.40 -13.27
CA PRO A 77 9.67 6.90 -14.63
C PRO A 77 9.35 5.88 -15.73
N SER A 78 9.53 4.59 -15.46
CA SER A 78 9.41 3.55 -16.49
C SER A 78 8.94 2.22 -15.92
N ARG A 79 7.81 1.75 -16.44
CA ARG A 79 7.28 0.41 -16.12
C ARG A 79 8.22 -0.70 -16.54
N SER A 80 8.82 -0.59 -17.73
CA SER A 80 9.70 -1.65 -18.26
C SER A 80 10.98 -1.75 -17.45
N LYS A 81 11.60 -0.62 -17.08
CA LYS A 81 12.79 -0.60 -16.21
C LYS A 81 12.48 -1.19 -14.83
N LEU A 82 11.40 -0.74 -14.18
CA LEU A 82 10.99 -1.28 -12.88
C LEU A 82 10.72 -2.79 -12.95
N GLN A 83 9.96 -3.23 -13.96
CA GLN A 83 9.64 -4.66 -14.12
C GLN A 83 10.89 -5.50 -14.43
N ALA A 84 11.80 -4.99 -15.25
CA ALA A 84 13.06 -5.68 -15.53
C ALA A 84 13.91 -5.80 -14.27
N ALA A 85 14.07 -4.72 -13.50
CA ALA A 85 14.83 -4.71 -12.25
C ALA A 85 14.23 -5.66 -11.20
N LEU A 86 12.89 -5.75 -11.12
CA LEU A 86 12.21 -6.70 -10.24
C LEU A 86 12.36 -8.16 -10.67
N LYS A 87 12.43 -8.42 -11.99
CA LYS A 87 12.67 -9.77 -12.51
C LYS A 87 14.12 -10.19 -12.29
N GLU A 88 15.05 -9.27 -12.50
CA GLU A 88 16.49 -9.52 -12.35
C GLU A 88 16.88 -9.74 -10.89
N SER A 89 16.27 -9.01 -9.95
CA SER A 89 16.54 -9.19 -8.53
C SER A 89 16.09 -10.55 -7.99
N ASN A 90 15.16 -11.23 -8.68
CA ASN A 90 14.66 -12.58 -8.37
C ASN A 90 14.42 -12.81 -6.87
N GLU A 91 13.68 -11.90 -6.23
CA GLU A 91 13.44 -12.01 -4.81
C GLU A 91 12.54 -13.20 -4.47
N GLY A 92 13.07 -14.14 -3.70
CA GLY A 92 12.33 -15.30 -3.20
C GLY A 92 11.09 -14.90 -2.40
N TRP A 93 11.13 -13.78 -1.65
CA TRP A 93 9.99 -13.37 -0.83
C TRP A 93 8.71 -13.15 -1.63
N LEU A 94 8.78 -12.44 -2.77
CA LEU A 94 7.60 -12.15 -3.58
C LEU A 94 7.10 -13.41 -4.30
N TYR A 95 8.01 -14.32 -4.63
CA TYR A 95 7.66 -15.64 -5.18
C TYR A 95 6.91 -16.48 -4.14
N ASP A 96 7.41 -16.50 -2.90
CA ASP A 96 6.85 -17.31 -1.82
C ASP A 96 5.53 -16.75 -1.28
N HIS A 97 5.39 -15.41 -1.19
CA HIS A 97 4.26 -14.74 -0.52
C HIS A 97 3.34 -13.99 -1.49
N GLY A 98 3.67 -13.88 -2.77
CA GLY A 98 2.86 -13.16 -3.76
C GLY A 98 1.49 -13.79 -3.99
N GLY A 99 1.36 -15.09 -3.73
CA GLY A 99 0.10 -15.83 -3.80
C GLY A 99 -0.75 -15.76 -2.52
N ASP A 100 -0.23 -15.20 -1.43
CA ASP A 100 -0.96 -15.13 -0.17
C ASP A 100 -2.15 -14.16 -0.30
N GLY A 101 -3.31 -14.54 0.24
CA GLY A 101 -4.49 -13.70 0.22
C GLY A 101 -4.29 -12.34 0.92
N THR A 102 -3.41 -12.31 1.93
CA THR A 102 -3.01 -11.08 2.63
C THR A 102 -2.20 -10.16 1.73
N THR A 103 -1.15 -10.69 1.09
CA THR A 103 -0.31 -9.94 0.13
C THR A 103 -1.13 -9.48 -1.07
N CYS A 104 -1.97 -10.36 -1.62
CA CYS A 104 -2.87 -10.03 -2.73
C CYS A 104 -3.83 -8.91 -2.33
N SER A 105 -4.49 -9.01 -1.17
CA SER A 105 -5.37 -7.96 -0.64
C SER A 105 -4.62 -6.63 -0.42
N SER A 106 -3.42 -6.66 0.16
CA SER A 106 -2.60 -5.45 0.31
C SER A 106 -2.17 -4.86 -1.03
N SER A 107 -1.85 -5.70 -2.02
CA SER A 107 -1.43 -5.26 -3.35
C SER A 107 -2.53 -4.52 -4.12
N THR A 108 -3.81 -4.84 -3.92
CA THR A 108 -4.91 -4.12 -4.59
C THR A 108 -5.04 -2.68 -4.11
N ARG A 109 -4.45 -2.33 -2.96
CA ARG A 109 -4.42 -0.97 -2.40
C ARG A 109 -3.15 -0.20 -2.77
N VAL A 110 -2.24 -0.81 -3.52
CA VAL A 110 -1.04 -0.17 -4.05
C VAL A 110 -1.26 0.20 -5.51
N GLN A 111 -1.28 1.50 -5.80
CA GLN A 111 -1.40 2.00 -7.17
C GLN A 111 -0.04 2.37 -7.74
N LEU A 112 0.20 2.05 -9.01
CA LEU A 112 1.44 2.38 -9.72
C LEU A 112 1.16 3.31 -10.90
N LEU A 113 1.85 4.44 -10.94
CA LEU A 113 1.82 5.39 -12.05
C LEU A 113 3.20 5.50 -12.71
N TYR A 114 3.20 5.66 -14.03
CA TYR A 114 4.42 5.65 -14.84
C TYR A 114 4.57 6.89 -15.73
N PRO A 115 4.74 8.10 -15.17
CA PRO A 115 4.96 9.29 -16.00
C PRO A 115 6.33 9.20 -16.68
N PRO A 116 6.42 9.26 -18.02
CA PRO A 116 7.68 9.05 -18.72
C PRO A 116 8.63 10.26 -18.72
N THR A 117 8.11 11.46 -18.45
CA THR A 117 8.93 12.70 -18.46
C THR A 117 8.63 13.57 -17.23
N ALA A 118 9.51 14.51 -16.93
CA ALA A 118 9.36 15.47 -15.82
C ALA A 118 8.03 16.24 -15.89
N SER A 119 7.63 16.68 -17.09
CA SER A 119 6.36 17.38 -17.29
C SER A 119 5.15 16.50 -17.04
N HIS A 120 5.21 15.21 -17.41
CA HIS A 120 4.15 14.26 -17.07
C HIS A 120 4.08 14.03 -15.56
N LEU A 121 5.22 13.94 -14.89
CA LEU A 121 5.25 13.81 -13.43
C LEU A 121 4.63 15.04 -12.77
N ALA A 122 5.01 16.25 -13.19
CA ALA A 122 4.44 17.50 -12.69
C ALA A 122 2.92 17.54 -12.88
N LEU A 123 2.42 17.14 -14.06
CA LEU A 123 0.99 17.06 -14.34
C LEU A 123 0.29 16.03 -13.45
N VAL A 124 0.89 14.85 -13.27
CA VAL A 124 0.34 13.83 -12.37
C VAL A 124 0.24 14.39 -10.95
N LEU A 125 1.31 14.99 -10.43
CA LEU A 125 1.38 15.56 -9.08
C LEU A 125 0.34 16.67 -8.87
N THR A 126 0.11 17.55 -9.84
CA THR A 126 -0.91 18.60 -9.74
C THR A 126 -2.33 18.06 -9.92
N SER A 127 -2.48 16.92 -10.59
CA SER A 127 -3.77 16.25 -10.79
C SER A 127 -4.16 15.33 -9.63
N LEU A 128 -3.28 15.04 -8.66
CA LEU A 128 -3.61 14.20 -7.51
C LEU A 128 -4.63 14.94 -6.62
N HIS A 129 -5.85 14.43 -6.58
CA HIS A 129 -6.89 14.94 -5.70
C HIS A 129 -7.82 13.80 -5.26
N GLU A 130 -8.45 13.99 -4.11
CA GLU A 130 -9.49 13.10 -3.63
C GLU A 130 -10.81 13.39 -4.33
N ALA A 131 -11.59 12.35 -4.61
CA ALA A 131 -12.91 12.46 -5.20
C ALA A 131 -13.81 13.26 -4.25
N ASN A 132 -14.12 14.51 -4.61
CA ASN A 132 -15.09 15.27 -3.83
C ASN A 132 -16.50 14.78 -4.19
N VAL A 133 -17.05 13.91 -3.33
CA VAL A 133 -18.40 13.31 -3.50
C VAL A 133 -19.51 14.37 -3.56
N ALA A 134 -19.28 15.58 -3.04
CA ALA A 134 -20.26 16.67 -3.02
C ALA A 134 -20.16 17.65 -4.21
N GLY A 135 -19.06 17.62 -4.97
CA GLY A 135 -18.81 18.54 -6.09
C GLY A 135 -18.82 17.81 -7.42
N LYS A 136 -19.34 18.45 -8.48
CA LYS A 136 -19.28 17.99 -9.88
C LYS A 136 -17.84 18.01 -10.44
N SER A 137 -16.86 17.49 -9.70
CA SER A 137 -15.51 17.29 -10.22
C SER A 137 -15.57 16.16 -11.25
N ALA A 138 -14.94 16.38 -12.41
CA ALA A 138 -14.84 15.35 -13.41
C ALA A 138 -13.95 14.24 -12.86
N TYR A 139 -14.53 13.05 -12.63
CA TYR A 139 -13.77 11.86 -12.25
C TYR A 139 -12.79 11.52 -13.38
N ILE A 140 -11.50 11.64 -13.12
CA ILE A 140 -10.47 11.22 -14.07
C ILE A 140 -9.92 9.88 -13.57
N PRO A 141 -10.17 8.79 -14.31
CA PRO A 141 -9.66 7.48 -13.94
C PRO A 141 -8.15 7.53 -13.71
N LYS A 142 -7.69 6.95 -12.59
CA LYS A 142 -6.28 6.82 -12.15
C LYS A 142 -5.64 8.02 -11.43
N VAL A 143 -6.23 9.22 -11.48
CA VAL A 143 -5.68 10.38 -10.74
C VAL A 143 -6.63 10.91 -9.66
N THR A 144 -7.92 10.58 -9.79
CA THR A 144 -8.91 10.78 -8.74
C THR A 144 -8.94 9.54 -7.83
N PHE A 145 -8.79 9.74 -6.54
CA PHE A 145 -8.83 8.67 -5.53
C PHE A 145 -10.12 8.72 -4.73
N ASP A 146 -10.73 7.57 -4.44
CA ASP A 146 -11.87 7.50 -3.52
C ASP A 146 -11.46 7.82 -2.07
N VAL A 147 -10.21 7.50 -1.72
CA VAL A 147 -9.56 7.81 -0.44
C VAL A 147 -8.14 8.25 -0.74
N ALA A 148 -7.71 9.39 -0.17
CA ALA A 148 -6.36 9.90 -0.36
C ALA A 148 -5.29 8.85 0.03
N PRO A 149 -4.23 8.66 -0.78
CA PRO A 149 -3.16 7.70 -0.46
C PRO A 149 -2.41 8.14 0.80
N THR A 150 -2.26 7.22 1.76
CA THR A 150 -1.56 7.50 3.02
C THR A 150 -0.04 7.39 2.91
N LEU A 151 0.46 6.84 1.79
CA LEU A 151 1.87 6.79 1.46
C LEU A 151 2.08 7.09 -0.03
N VAL A 152 2.99 8.02 -0.34
CA VAL A 152 3.42 8.32 -1.72
C VAL A 152 4.91 8.03 -1.83
N VAL A 153 5.28 7.18 -2.79
CA VAL A 153 6.67 6.78 -3.05
C VAL A 153 7.08 7.23 -4.45
N LEU A 154 8.10 8.10 -4.51
CA LEU A 154 8.69 8.55 -5.76
C LEU A 154 9.97 7.77 -6.03
N CYS A 155 9.98 6.96 -7.08
CA CYS A 155 11.13 6.17 -7.48
C CYS A 155 11.98 6.94 -8.49
N GLU A 156 13.30 6.92 -8.28
CA GLU A 156 14.30 7.40 -9.24
C GLU A 156 14.06 8.82 -9.78
N LEU A 157 13.74 9.78 -8.89
CA LEU A 157 13.44 11.16 -9.30
C LEU A 157 14.57 11.80 -10.13
N SER A 158 15.82 11.41 -9.89
CA SER A 158 16.98 11.84 -10.65
C SER A 158 16.92 11.47 -12.13
N SER A 159 16.26 10.36 -12.50
CA SER A 159 16.15 9.90 -13.89
C SER A 159 15.42 10.89 -14.81
N TYR A 160 14.52 11.71 -14.25
CA TYR A 160 13.81 12.75 -15.00
C TYR A 160 14.70 13.92 -15.41
N VAL A 161 15.87 14.03 -14.78
CA VAL A 161 16.80 15.15 -14.92
C VAL A 161 18.03 14.69 -15.70
N THR A 162 18.53 13.48 -15.47
CA THR A 162 19.77 12.98 -16.10
C THR A 162 19.74 12.94 -17.63
N ASP A 163 18.57 12.71 -18.22
CA ASP A 163 18.44 12.48 -19.67
C ASP A 163 18.31 13.79 -20.47
N ASP A 164 18.09 14.93 -19.80
CA ASP A 164 17.93 16.24 -20.44
C ASP A 164 19.12 17.16 -20.12
N SER A 165 19.87 17.54 -21.15
CA SER A 165 21.01 18.46 -21.04
C SER A 165 20.63 19.87 -20.58
N ALA A 166 19.37 20.27 -20.75
CA ALA A 166 18.87 21.56 -20.26
C ALA A 166 18.44 21.51 -18.79
N SER A 167 18.42 20.33 -18.19
CA SER A 167 17.99 20.17 -16.82
C SER A 167 18.99 20.80 -15.85
N THR A 168 18.48 21.50 -14.86
CA THR A 168 19.29 22.14 -13.82
C THR A 168 18.93 21.58 -12.45
N VAL A 169 19.79 21.84 -11.46
CA VAL A 169 19.47 21.56 -10.04
C VAL A 169 18.15 22.24 -9.64
N SER A 170 17.83 23.41 -10.22
CA SER A 170 16.56 24.09 -9.98
C SER A 170 15.37 23.28 -10.52
N SER A 171 15.50 22.63 -11.67
CA SER A 171 14.46 21.74 -12.23
C SER A 171 14.21 20.54 -11.32
N TYR A 172 15.28 19.92 -10.79
CA TYR A 172 15.17 18.84 -9.81
C TYR A 172 14.46 19.29 -8.53
N LEU A 173 14.90 20.40 -7.95
CA LEU A 173 14.28 20.95 -6.73
C LEU A 173 12.82 21.32 -6.95
N THR A 174 12.47 21.83 -8.13
CA THR A 174 11.08 22.14 -8.49
C THR A 174 10.20 20.89 -8.44
N LEU A 175 10.67 19.75 -8.97
CA LEU A 175 9.93 18.48 -8.90
C LEU A 175 9.78 17.99 -7.45
N VAL A 176 10.84 18.09 -6.64
CA VAL A 176 10.78 17.75 -5.21
C VAL A 176 9.77 18.62 -4.47
N THR A 177 9.78 19.94 -4.71
CA THR A 177 8.84 20.87 -4.08
C THR A 177 7.42 20.59 -4.52
N GLN A 178 7.16 20.32 -5.81
CA GLN A 178 5.84 19.93 -6.30
C GLN A 178 5.36 18.65 -5.62
N ALA A 179 6.21 17.63 -5.53
CA ALA A 179 5.89 16.38 -4.86
C ALA A 179 5.50 16.57 -3.39
N LEU A 180 6.30 17.33 -2.63
CA LEU A 180 6.02 17.62 -1.23
C LEU A 180 4.75 18.46 -1.06
N THR A 181 4.50 19.39 -1.98
CA THR A 181 3.28 20.21 -1.98
C THR A 181 2.05 19.34 -2.24
N SER A 182 2.10 18.45 -3.24
CA SER A 182 1.01 17.50 -3.53
C SER A 182 0.76 16.55 -2.36
N ALA A 183 1.81 16.04 -1.71
CA ALA A 183 1.67 15.20 -0.51
C ALA A 183 1.05 15.98 0.65
N ALA A 184 1.43 17.25 0.85
CA ALA A 184 0.84 18.11 1.87
C ALA A 184 -0.65 18.38 1.59
N THR A 185 -1.02 18.66 0.34
CA THR A 185 -2.43 18.88 -0.04
C THR A 185 -3.30 17.64 0.11
N LEU A 186 -2.75 16.45 -0.14
CA LEU A 186 -3.46 15.19 0.11
C LEU A 186 -3.65 14.96 1.62
N SER A 187 -2.63 15.25 2.42
CA SER A 187 -2.67 15.11 3.87
C SER A 187 -3.64 16.08 4.57
N THR A 188 -4.01 17.21 3.95
CA THR A 188 -4.98 18.14 4.55
C THR A 188 -6.44 17.74 4.28
N ASN A 189 -6.67 16.85 3.31
CA ASN A 189 -8.02 16.42 2.93
C ASN A 189 -8.45 15.11 3.60
N SER A 190 -7.48 14.32 4.08
CA SER A 190 -7.68 13.11 4.89
C SER A 190 -8.01 13.42 6.34
#